data_AF-A0A926QAT5-F1
#
_entry.id   AF-A0A926QAT5-F1
#
_cell.length_a   1.000
_cell.length_b   1.000
_cell.length_c   1.000
_cell.angle_alpha   90.00
_cell.angle_beta   90.00
_cell.angle_gamma   90.00
#
_symmetry.space_group_name_H-M   'P 1'
#
loop_
_entity.id
_entity.type
_entity.pdbx_description
1 polymer ?
#
loop_
_entity_poly.entity_id
_entity_poly.type
_entity_poly.pdbx_seq_one_letter_code
_entity_poly.pdbx_strand_id
1 'polypeptide(L)'
;MSARRIAAIVGAFVLIGVIVWIDVTTSLWQELVVLSGLAAGLVSFLLTALVIDRVMERSNERRWAPVTRLALTEILHGLADDEQNEPSRGLIVARSLSLPVGSLGTPSAERLPAELHRLRESVAAERESLAATLGVWSSFLASSERGAGVMRRIATVALQLEAVRDASLEVDAALLRQSAPKNTPSLVPDVAVVIADLRNEIESTNSALAAVAHEIEAELSRDAARARKTVAR
;
A
#
# COMPACT_ATOMS: atom_id res chain seq x y z
N MET A 1 13.15 1.70 -8.17
CA MET A 1 13.60 2.97 -8.81
C MET A 1 12.83 3.09 -10.12
N SER A 2 11.95 4.08 -10.27
CA SER A 2 11.07 4.17 -11.45
C SER A 2 11.85 4.52 -12.72
N ALA A 3 11.43 3.97 -13.87
CA ALA A 3 12.09 4.19 -15.17
C ALA A 3 12.24 5.69 -15.52
N ARG A 4 11.28 6.52 -15.11
CA ARG A 4 11.35 7.99 -15.22
C ARG A 4 12.50 8.62 -14.44
N ARG A 5 12.81 8.13 -13.24
CA ARG A 5 13.95 8.63 -12.44
C ARG A 5 15.29 8.25 -13.07
N ILE A 6 15.39 7.04 -13.63
CA ILE A 6 16.59 6.61 -14.35
C ILE A 6 16.79 7.46 -15.62
N ALA A 7 15.72 7.70 -16.38
CA ALA A 7 15.75 8.56 -17.56
C ALA A 7 16.16 10.01 -17.21
N ALA A 8 15.68 10.55 -16.08
CA ALA A 8 16.06 11.88 -15.62
C ALA A 8 17.55 11.97 -15.24
N ILE A 9 18.08 10.98 -14.53
CA ILE A 9 19.50 10.92 -14.16
C ILE A 9 20.38 10.79 -15.40
N VAL A 10 20.04 9.88 -16.31
CA VAL A 10 20.77 9.69 -17.57
C VAL A 10 20.69 10.95 -18.42
N GLY A 11 19.52 11.59 -18.52
CA GLY A 11 19.35 12.86 -19.23
C GLY A 11 20.21 13.99 -18.64
N ALA A 12 20.31 14.07 -17.31
CA ALA A 12 21.19 15.04 -16.66
C ALA A 12 22.67 14.78 -16.96
N PHE A 13 23.14 13.53 -16.90
CA PHE A 13 24.53 13.20 -17.25
C PHE A 13 24.85 13.43 -18.72
N VAL A 14 23.91 13.13 -19.62
CA VAL A 14 24.06 13.41 -21.06
C VAL A 14 24.10 14.92 -21.30
N LEU A 15 23.24 15.70 -20.66
CA LEU A 15 23.25 17.16 -20.76
C LEU A 15 24.56 17.75 -20.26
N ILE A 16 25.06 17.29 -19.10
CA ILE A 16 26.37 17.68 -18.57
C ILE A 16 27.48 17.31 -19.56
N GLY A 17 27.46 16.10 -20.10
CA GLY A 17 28.44 15.65 -21.10
C GLY A 17 28.41 16.48 -22.38
N VAL A 18 27.23 16.87 -22.86
CA VAL A 18 27.07 17.74 -24.04
C VAL A 18 27.60 19.15 -23.75
N ILE A 19 27.33 19.70 -22.57
CA ILE A 19 27.86 21.01 -22.16
C ILE A 19 29.40 20.97 -22.10
N VAL A 20 29.97 19.93 -21.48
CA VAL A 20 31.44 19.74 -21.43
C VAL A 20 32.02 19.51 -22.83
N TRP A 21 31.33 18.79 -23.70
CA TRP A 21 31.77 18.57 -25.07
C TRP A 21 31.81 19.88 -25.86
N ILE A 22 30.77 20.71 -25.75
CA ILE A 22 30.71 22.04 -26.38
C ILE A 22 31.79 22.95 -25.80
N ASP A 23 32.05 22.89 -24.50
CA ASP A 23 33.13 23.63 -23.82
C ASP A 23 34.53 23.30 -24.38
N VAL A 24 34.83 22.00 -24.57
CA VAL A 24 36.12 21.54 -25.11
C VAL A 24 36.27 21.85 -26.61
N THR A 25 35.18 21.81 -27.38
CA THR A 25 35.23 21.91 -28.85
C THR A 25 35.04 23.32 -29.39
N THR A 26 34.51 24.26 -28.60
CA THR A 26 34.21 25.62 -29.06
C THR A 26 34.92 26.66 -28.21
N SER A 27 35.84 27.44 -28.81
CA SER A 27 36.55 28.57 -28.18
C SER A 27 35.65 29.80 -27.87
N LEU A 28 34.34 29.58 -27.70
CA LEU A 28 33.31 30.61 -27.48
C LEU A 28 33.41 31.30 -26.11
N TRP A 29 34.26 30.79 -25.21
CA TRP A 29 34.31 31.27 -23.82
C TRP A 29 35.21 32.47 -23.55
N GLN A 30 36.06 32.89 -24.50
CA GLN A 30 36.85 34.12 -24.30
C GLN A 30 36.00 35.39 -24.28
N GLU A 31 34.83 35.39 -24.95
CA GLU A 31 33.94 36.57 -25.00
C GLU A 31 32.74 36.48 -24.04
N LEU A 32 32.44 35.32 -23.47
CA LEU A 32 31.22 35.06 -22.69
C LEU A 32 31.49 34.52 -21.27
N VAL A 33 32.54 34.97 -20.60
CA VAL A 33 32.93 34.55 -19.23
C VAL A 33 31.77 34.54 -18.21
N VAL A 34 30.77 35.41 -18.37
CA VAL A 34 29.61 35.47 -17.48
C VAL A 34 28.66 34.28 -17.68
N LEU A 35 28.51 33.79 -18.91
CA LEU A 35 27.62 32.66 -19.20
C LEU A 35 28.20 31.33 -18.66
N SER A 36 29.53 31.21 -18.52
CA SER A 36 30.20 29.96 -18.08
C SER A 36 30.14 29.86 -16.58
N GLY A 37 30.34 30.99 -15.89
CA GLY A 37 30.08 31.07 -14.46
C GLY A 37 28.65 30.65 -14.12
N LEU A 38 27.66 31.08 -14.91
CA LEU A 38 26.27 30.73 -14.70
C LEU A 38 25.98 29.25 -15.03
N ALA A 39 26.49 28.74 -16.14
CA ALA A 39 26.32 27.34 -16.52
C ALA A 39 27.00 26.37 -15.54
N ALA A 40 28.26 26.66 -15.15
CA ALA A 40 28.99 25.89 -14.14
C ALA A 40 28.31 25.96 -12.77
N GLY A 41 27.78 27.13 -12.40
CA GLY A 41 26.99 27.31 -11.18
C GLY A 41 25.70 26.49 -11.20
N LEU A 42 24.98 26.46 -12.32
CA LEU A 42 23.76 25.67 -12.50
C LEU A 42 24.04 24.16 -12.43
N VAL A 43 25.10 23.69 -13.11
CA VAL A 43 25.51 22.28 -13.07
C VAL A 43 25.92 21.88 -11.65
N SER A 44 26.73 22.71 -10.99
CA SER A 44 27.14 22.48 -9.60
C SER A 44 25.93 22.48 -8.67
N PHE A 45 24.97 23.39 -8.85
CA PHE A 45 23.74 23.42 -8.07
C PHE A 45 22.88 22.17 -8.29
N LEU A 46 22.66 21.75 -9.54
CA LEU A 46 21.90 20.53 -9.86
C LEU A 46 22.55 19.28 -9.28
N LEU A 47 23.87 19.16 -9.41
CA LEU A 47 24.63 18.04 -8.89
C LEU A 47 24.64 18.03 -7.35
N THR A 48 24.75 19.21 -6.75
CA THR A 48 24.63 19.39 -5.30
C THR A 48 23.24 19.00 -4.81
N ALA A 49 22.18 19.48 -5.46
CA ALA A 49 20.80 19.13 -5.11
C ALA A 49 20.58 17.60 -5.20
N LEU A 50 20.97 16.97 -6.30
CA LEU A 50 20.85 15.52 -6.50
C LEU A 50 21.61 14.69 -5.46
N VAL A 51 22.82 15.12 -5.10
CA VAL A 51 23.67 14.40 -4.14
C VAL A 51 23.23 14.65 -2.70
N ILE A 52 22.98 15.92 -2.33
CA ILE A 52 22.55 16.29 -0.97
C ILE A 52 21.20 15.65 -0.66
N ASP A 53 20.22 15.73 -1.57
CA ASP A 53 18.92 15.11 -1.34
C ASP A 53 19.07 13.62 -1.06
N ARG A 54 19.91 12.92 -1.83
CA ARG A 54 20.14 11.48 -1.66
C ARG A 54 20.90 11.13 -0.38
N VAL A 55 21.85 11.97 0.04
CA VAL A 55 22.59 11.77 1.29
C VAL A 55 21.72 12.08 2.49
N MET A 56 20.93 13.16 2.43
CA MET A 56 19.97 13.53 3.48
C MET A 56 18.87 12.49 3.60
N GLU A 57 18.32 11.98 2.49
CA GLU A 57 17.31 10.93 2.49
C GLU A 57 17.85 9.66 3.19
N ARG A 58 19.05 9.20 2.83
CA ARG A 58 19.70 8.05 3.51
C ARG A 58 20.00 8.30 4.99
N SER A 59 20.42 9.51 5.35
CA SER A 59 20.72 9.88 6.73
C SER A 59 19.45 9.92 7.58
N ASN A 60 18.39 10.55 7.06
CA ASN A 60 17.08 10.60 7.68
C ASN A 60 16.49 9.19 7.83
N GLU A 61 16.57 8.34 6.79
CA GLU A 61 16.13 6.95 6.88
C GLU A 61 16.80 6.21 8.04
N ARG A 62 18.12 6.36 8.22
CA ARG A 62 18.85 5.72 9.34
C ARG A 62 18.45 6.26 10.70
N ARG A 63 18.31 7.58 10.81
CA ARG A 63 17.94 8.25 12.07
C ARG A 63 16.55 7.83 12.53
N TRP A 64 15.62 7.67 11.60
CA TRP A 64 14.23 7.33 11.90
C TRP A 64 13.92 5.83 11.80
N ALA A 65 14.89 4.99 11.44
CA ALA A 65 14.70 3.54 11.32
C ALA A 65 14.06 2.88 12.56
N PRO A 66 14.42 3.23 13.81
CA PRO A 66 13.76 2.65 14.99
C PRO A 66 12.27 3.00 15.07
N VAL A 67 11.91 4.24 14.71
CA VAL A 67 10.52 4.72 14.73
C VAL A 67 9.72 4.07 13.61
N THR A 68 10.29 3.95 12.41
CA THR A 68 9.68 3.20 11.30
C THR A 68 9.45 1.75 11.68
N ARG A 69 10.42 1.11 12.36
CA ARG A 69 10.26 -0.26 12.83
C ARG A 69 9.11 -0.39 13.81
N LEU A 70 9.04 0.49 14.80
CA LEU A 70 7.96 0.52 15.78
C LEU A 70 6.60 0.71 15.09
N ALA A 71 6.47 1.70 14.20
CA ALA A 71 5.25 1.96 13.46
C ALA A 71 4.78 0.76 12.63
N LEU A 72 5.71 0.11 11.92
CA LEU A 72 5.41 -1.06 11.11
C LEU A 72 5.05 -2.28 11.97
N THR A 73 5.67 -2.46 13.14
CA THR A 73 5.30 -3.52 14.08
C THR A 73 3.90 -3.30 14.66
N GLU A 74 3.55 -2.07 15.04
CA GLU A 74 2.20 -1.74 15.51
C GLU A 74 1.15 -1.98 14.42
N ILE A 75 1.42 -1.56 13.18
CA ILE A 75 0.54 -1.85 12.04
C ILE A 75 0.39 -3.35 11.80
N LEU A 76 1.50 -4.09 11.87
CA LEU A 76 1.47 -5.54 11.69
C LEU A 76 0.64 -6.20 12.79
N HIS A 77 0.73 -5.73 14.03
CA HIS A 77 -0.05 -6.22 15.14
C HIS A 77 -1.54 -5.90 14.97
N GLY A 78 -1.89 -4.67 14.56
CA GLY A 78 -3.28 -4.29 14.26
C GLY A 78 -3.92 -5.09 13.12
N LEU A 79 -3.12 -5.57 12.16
CA LEU A 79 -3.55 -6.46 11.07
C LEU A 79 -3.64 -7.94 11.47
N ALA A 80 -3.06 -8.30 12.61
CA ALA A 80 -2.87 -9.67 12.99
C ALA A 80 -4.15 -10.25 13.61
N ASP A 81 -4.36 -11.55 13.41
CA ASP A 81 -5.40 -12.30 14.10
C ASP A 81 -4.87 -12.79 15.47
N ASP A 82 -5.24 -12.08 16.54
CA ASP A 82 -4.79 -12.38 17.90
C ASP A 82 -5.16 -13.79 18.37
N GLU A 83 -6.19 -14.42 17.79
CA GLU A 83 -6.61 -15.78 18.14
C GLU A 83 -5.80 -16.86 17.44
N GLN A 84 -5.30 -16.59 16.22
CA GLN A 84 -4.56 -17.54 15.40
C GLN A 84 -3.03 -17.31 15.43
N ASN A 85 -2.57 -16.24 16.05
CA ASN A 85 -1.15 -15.92 16.12
C ASN A 85 -0.42 -16.73 17.18
N GLU A 86 0.68 -17.35 16.76
CA GLU A 86 1.74 -17.86 17.65
C GLU A 86 3.00 -16.99 17.46
N PRO A 87 3.07 -15.80 18.11
CA PRO A 87 4.21 -14.90 17.96
C PRO A 87 5.52 -15.54 18.44
N SER A 88 5.44 -16.50 19.36
CA SER A 88 6.55 -17.34 19.83
C SER A 88 7.13 -18.26 18.75
N ARG A 89 6.39 -18.53 17.67
CA ARG A 89 6.86 -19.29 16.49
C ARG A 89 7.15 -18.40 15.28
N GLY A 90 6.98 -17.09 15.39
CA GLY A 90 7.14 -16.15 14.27
C GLY A 90 6.07 -16.30 13.19
N LEU A 91 4.91 -16.84 13.52
CA LEU A 91 3.76 -16.93 12.61
C LEU A 91 2.83 -15.76 12.90
N ILE A 92 2.76 -14.82 11.95
CA ILE A 92 1.79 -13.72 11.96
C ILE A 92 0.79 -13.98 10.85
N VAL A 93 -0.44 -14.33 11.24
CA VAL A 93 -1.56 -14.55 10.34
C VAL A 93 -2.40 -13.27 10.33
N ALA A 94 -2.66 -12.74 9.14
CA ALA A 94 -3.55 -11.59 8.99
C ALA A 94 -5.00 -11.99 9.31
N ARG A 95 -5.74 -11.08 9.95
CA ARG A 95 -7.18 -11.27 10.17
C ARG A 95 -7.90 -11.45 8.84
N SER A 96 -8.87 -12.35 8.82
CA SER A 96 -9.66 -12.63 7.63
C SER A 96 -11.14 -12.45 7.92
N LEU A 97 -11.84 -11.87 6.95
CA LEU A 97 -13.30 -11.80 6.97
C LEU A 97 -13.86 -13.20 6.80
N SER A 98 -14.84 -13.55 7.63
CA SER A 98 -15.56 -14.80 7.50
C SER A 98 -16.37 -14.82 6.22
N LEU A 99 -16.24 -15.89 5.44
CA LEU A 99 -17.12 -16.14 4.31
C LEU A 99 -18.53 -16.46 4.84
N PRO A 100 -19.60 -15.85 4.31
CA PRO A 100 -20.96 -16.29 4.59
C PRO A 100 -21.07 -17.79 4.27
N VAL A 101 -21.27 -18.60 5.29
CA VAL A 101 -21.14 -20.05 5.20
C VAL A 101 -22.45 -20.63 4.66
N GLY A 102 -22.51 -20.74 3.35
CA GLY A 102 -23.07 -21.92 2.68
C GLY A 102 -21.94 -22.89 2.33
N SER A 103 -21.18 -23.39 3.33
CA SER A 103 -20.21 -24.47 3.08
C SER A 103 -21.02 -25.76 2.81
N LEU A 104 -20.99 -26.22 1.56
CA LEU A 104 -21.51 -27.51 1.08
C LEU A 104 -23.04 -27.71 1.05
N GLY A 105 -23.83 -26.74 1.51
CA GLY A 105 -25.29 -26.77 1.42
C GLY A 105 -25.83 -25.42 1.03
N THR A 106 -26.89 -25.40 0.22
CA THR A 106 -27.64 -24.21 -0.16
C THR A 106 -27.82 -23.28 1.04
N PRO A 107 -27.42 -21.98 0.95
CA PRO A 107 -27.61 -21.05 2.05
C PRO A 107 -29.10 -21.04 2.40
N SER A 108 -29.43 -21.39 3.63
CA SER A 108 -30.80 -21.27 4.11
C SER A 108 -31.17 -19.79 4.04
N ALA A 109 -32.14 -19.45 3.19
CA ALA A 109 -32.56 -18.07 2.92
C ALA A 109 -32.89 -17.28 4.20
N GLU A 110 -33.20 -17.98 5.30
CA GLU A 110 -33.48 -17.40 6.61
C GLU A 110 -32.23 -16.96 7.39
N ARG A 111 -31.06 -17.58 7.18
CA ARG A 111 -29.83 -17.28 7.93
C ARG A 111 -28.93 -16.26 7.24
N LEU A 112 -29.03 -16.18 5.91
CA LEU A 112 -28.18 -15.32 5.09
C LEU A 112 -28.24 -13.83 5.50
N PRO A 113 -29.39 -13.22 5.82
CA PRO A 113 -29.43 -11.82 6.25
C PRO A 113 -28.66 -11.56 7.55
N ALA A 114 -28.72 -12.49 8.51
CA ALA A 114 -27.99 -12.37 9.77
C ALA A 114 -26.48 -12.52 9.56
N GLU A 115 -26.04 -13.40 8.66
CA GLU A 115 -24.63 -13.54 8.29
C GLU A 115 -24.10 -12.31 7.56
N LEU A 116 -24.87 -11.74 6.63
CA LEU A 116 -24.51 -10.49 5.94
C LEU A 116 -24.41 -9.32 6.91
N HIS A 117 -25.28 -9.25 7.92
CA HIS A 117 -25.18 -8.25 8.97
C HIS A 117 -23.88 -8.38 9.78
N ARG A 118 -23.55 -9.59 10.25
CA ARG A 118 -22.28 -9.85 10.96
C ARG A 118 -21.05 -9.57 10.11
N LEU A 119 -21.10 -9.89 8.82
CA LEU A 119 -20.02 -9.55 7.88
C LEU A 119 -19.81 -8.03 7.83
N ARG A 120 -20.89 -7.24 7.73
CA ARG A 120 -20.79 -5.77 7.72
C ARG A 120 -20.27 -5.19 9.03
N GLU A 121 -20.66 -5.76 10.17
CA GLU A 121 -20.10 -5.39 11.48
C GLU A 121 -18.60 -5.68 11.54
N SER A 122 -18.17 -6.86 11.06
CA SER A 122 -16.77 -7.25 10.97
C SER A 122 -15.96 -6.32 10.06
N VAL A 123 -16.50 -5.98 8.87
CA VAL A 123 -15.90 -5.00 7.95
C VAL A 123 -15.76 -3.62 8.61
N ALA A 124 -16.78 -3.16 9.35
CA ALA A 124 -16.74 -1.88 10.04
C ALA A 124 -15.66 -1.86 11.14
N ALA A 125 -15.60 -2.91 11.94
CA ALA A 125 -14.59 -3.08 12.99
C ALA A 125 -13.16 -3.11 12.41
N GLU A 126 -12.96 -3.81 11.30
CA GLU A 126 -11.66 -3.87 10.62
C GLU A 126 -11.25 -2.50 10.08
N ARG A 127 -12.17 -1.77 9.45
CA ARG A 127 -11.91 -0.40 8.97
C ARG A 127 -11.55 0.55 10.12
N GLU A 128 -12.24 0.44 11.25
CA GLU A 128 -11.95 1.24 12.45
C GLU A 128 -10.55 0.92 13.01
N SER A 129 -10.20 -0.36 13.12
CA SER A 129 -8.88 -0.82 13.55
C SER A 129 -7.77 -0.28 12.64
N LEU A 130 -7.94 -0.41 11.32
CA LEU A 130 -6.99 0.11 10.33
C LEU A 130 -6.85 1.63 10.43
N ALA A 131 -7.97 2.35 10.56
CA ALA A 131 -7.97 3.81 10.67
C ALA A 131 -7.31 4.29 11.96
N ALA A 132 -7.57 3.63 13.09
CA ALA A 132 -6.96 3.96 14.38
C ALA A 132 -5.44 3.77 14.32
N THR A 133 -4.99 2.60 13.84
CA THR A 133 -3.57 2.26 13.78
C THR A 133 -2.81 3.15 12.78
N LEU A 134 -3.40 3.42 11.61
CA LEU A 134 -2.82 4.36 10.65
C LEU A 134 -2.85 5.80 11.15
N GLY A 135 -3.89 6.21 11.88
CA GLY A 135 -4.05 7.58 12.38
C GLY A 135 -2.85 8.02 13.21
N VAL A 136 -2.40 7.16 14.13
CA VAL A 136 -1.24 7.39 15.00
C VAL A 136 0.05 7.64 14.20
N TRP A 137 0.25 6.88 13.12
CA TRP A 137 1.51 6.89 12.37
C TRP A 137 1.46 7.66 11.04
N SER A 138 0.29 8.17 10.65
CA SER A 138 0.03 8.76 9.33
C SER A 138 1.00 9.89 8.96
N SER A 139 1.20 10.86 9.85
CA SER A 139 2.09 12.01 9.63
C SER A 139 3.55 11.57 9.45
N PHE A 140 3.98 10.59 10.24
CA PHE A 140 5.32 10.04 10.18
C PHE A 140 5.54 9.21 8.90
N LEU A 141 4.63 8.28 8.61
CA LEU A 141 4.72 7.40 7.45
C LEU A 141 4.63 8.18 6.13
N ALA A 142 3.83 9.25 6.08
CA ALA A 142 3.73 10.15 4.93
C ALA A 142 5.05 10.85 4.59
N SER A 143 5.88 11.12 5.61
CA SER A 143 7.19 11.75 5.43
C SER A 143 8.29 10.76 5.01
N SER A 144 8.01 9.45 5.05
CA SER A 144 8.96 8.39 4.74
C SER A 144 8.65 7.74 3.39
N GLU A 145 9.66 7.55 2.53
CA GLU A 145 9.47 6.90 1.22
C GLU A 145 8.90 5.47 1.39
N ARG A 146 9.34 4.75 2.42
CA ARG A 146 8.90 3.38 2.73
C ARG A 146 7.49 3.32 3.32
N GLY A 147 7.17 4.19 4.27
CA GLY A 147 5.84 4.26 4.89
C GLY A 147 4.76 4.69 3.90
N ALA A 148 5.09 5.55 2.94
CA ALA A 148 4.16 5.95 1.88
C ALA A 148 3.68 4.78 1.01
N GLY A 149 4.52 3.75 0.79
CA GLY A 149 4.13 2.54 0.08
C GLY A 149 3.14 1.69 0.86
N VAL A 150 3.43 1.46 2.15
CA VAL A 150 2.56 0.69 3.06
C VAL A 150 1.20 1.38 3.24
N MET A 151 1.19 2.69 3.49
CA MET A 151 -0.07 3.46 3.62
C MET A 151 -0.94 3.36 2.36
N ARG A 152 -0.33 3.39 1.17
CA ARG A 152 -1.09 3.29 -0.08
C ARG A 152 -1.79 1.94 -0.21
N ARG A 153 -1.13 0.86 0.17
CA ARG A 153 -1.73 -0.48 0.12
C ARG A 153 -2.80 -0.68 1.18
N ILE A 154 -2.60 -0.16 2.39
CA ILE A 154 -3.65 -0.19 3.42
C ILE A 154 -4.86 0.65 2.98
N ALA A 155 -4.64 1.79 2.31
CA ALA A 155 -5.73 2.55 1.71
C ALA A 155 -6.46 1.74 0.61
N THR A 156 -5.74 0.97 -0.22
CA THR A 156 -6.36 0.04 -1.17
C THR A 156 -7.22 -1.02 -0.46
N VAL A 157 -6.71 -1.63 0.60
CA VAL A 157 -7.46 -2.59 1.41
C VAL A 157 -8.71 -1.96 2.02
N ALA A 158 -8.61 -0.74 2.54
CA ALA A 158 -9.77 -0.01 3.09
C ALA A 158 -10.87 0.25 2.03
N LEU A 159 -10.49 0.46 0.76
CA LEU A 159 -11.44 0.56 -0.35
C LEU A 159 -12.06 -0.80 -0.70
N GLN A 160 -11.29 -1.88 -0.65
CA GLN A 160 -11.79 -3.24 -0.89
C GLN A 160 -12.76 -3.68 0.21
N LEU A 161 -12.51 -3.31 1.47
CA LEU A 161 -13.44 -3.50 2.57
C LEU A 161 -14.78 -2.80 2.31
N GLU A 162 -14.77 -1.61 1.71
CA GLU A 162 -16.02 -0.94 1.31
C GLU A 162 -16.71 -1.64 0.14
N ALA A 163 -15.96 -2.17 -0.83
CA ALA A 163 -16.52 -2.98 -1.90
C ALA A 163 -17.22 -4.24 -1.36
N VAL A 164 -16.66 -4.89 -0.32
CA VAL A 164 -17.32 -6.02 0.37
C VAL A 164 -18.62 -5.59 1.05
N ARG A 165 -18.64 -4.41 1.68
CA ARG A 165 -19.87 -3.85 2.28
C ARG A 165 -20.93 -3.60 1.20
N ASP A 166 -20.56 -2.98 0.09
CA ASP A 166 -21.47 -2.66 -1.00
C ASP A 166 -22.02 -3.93 -1.66
N ALA A 167 -21.17 -4.92 -1.94
CA ALA A 167 -21.57 -6.23 -2.45
C ALA A 167 -22.52 -6.96 -1.48
N SER A 168 -22.29 -6.84 -0.16
CA SER A 168 -23.18 -7.40 0.86
C SER A 168 -24.58 -6.77 0.83
N LEU A 169 -24.66 -5.45 0.61
CA LEU A 169 -25.94 -4.75 0.46
C LEU A 169 -26.65 -5.12 -0.84
N GLU A 170 -25.90 -5.40 -1.90
CA GLU A 170 -26.46 -5.86 -3.17
C GLU A 170 -27.11 -7.24 -3.05
N VAL A 171 -26.53 -8.15 -2.25
CA VAL A 171 -27.16 -9.44 -1.93
C VAL A 171 -28.50 -9.23 -1.20
N ASP A 172 -28.55 -8.37 -0.18
CA ASP A 172 -29.81 -8.06 0.52
C ASP A 172 -30.86 -7.49 -0.45
N ALA A 173 -30.46 -6.58 -1.34
CA ALA A 173 -31.35 -6.03 -2.35
C ALA A 173 -31.85 -7.09 -3.34
N ALA A 174 -30.99 -8.05 -3.73
CA ALA A 174 -31.36 -9.16 -4.60
C ALA A 174 -32.38 -10.11 -3.93
N LEU A 175 -32.21 -10.41 -2.63
CA LEU A 175 -33.15 -11.21 -1.85
C LEU A 175 -34.54 -10.56 -1.71
N LEU A 176 -34.57 -9.25 -1.45
CA LEU A 176 -35.82 -8.47 -1.40
C LEU A 176 -36.55 -8.48 -2.75
N ARG A 177 -35.81 -8.36 -3.85
CA ARG A 177 -36.37 -8.39 -5.22
C ARG A 177 -36.89 -9.79 -5.60
N GLN A 178 -36.22 -10.86 -5.19
CA GLN A 178 -36.68 -12.23 -5.40
C GLN A 178 -37.99 -12.53 -4.67
N SER A 179 -38.23 -11.86 -3.54
CA SER A 179 -39.46 -11.97 -2.76
C SER A 179 -40.63 -11.15 -3.33
N ALA A 180 -40.39 -10.31 -4.35
CA ALA A 180 -41.40 -9.48 -4.98
C ALA A 180 -42.23 -10.25 -6.04
N PRO A 181 -43.49 -9.87 -6.30
CA PRO A 181 -44.35 -10.58 -7.26
C PRO A 181 -43.79 -10.56 -8.68
N LYS A 182 -43.78 -11.75 -9.34
CA LYS A 182 -43.17 -12.13 -10.64
C LYS A 182 -43.55 -11.28 -11.90
N ASN A 183 -44.26 -10.17 -11.77
CA ASN A 183 -44.80 -9.43 -12.92
C ASN A 183 -43.81 -8.43 -13.57
N THR A 184 -42.54 -8.43 -13.18
CA THR A 184 -41.53 -7.53 -13.75
C THR A 184 -40.49 -8.35 -14.53
N PRO A 185 -40.24 -8.06 -15.82
CA PRO A 185 -39.18 -8.72 -16.57
C PRO A 185 -37.82 -8.37 -15.95
N SER A 186 -37.15 -9.38 -15.39
CA SER A 186 -35.88 -9.21 -14.68
C SER A 186 -34.72 -9.20 -15.68
N LEU A 187 -34.11 -8.03 -15.87
CA LEU A 187 -32.76 -7.85 -16.45
C LEU A 187 -31.66 -8.03 -15.38
N VAL A 188 -32.03 -8.45 -14.17
CA VAL A 188 -31.16 -8.42 -12.98
C VAL A 188 -30.45 -9.77 -12.82
N PRO A 189 -29.15 -9.78 -12.46
CA PRO A 189 -28.42 -11.01 -12.18
C PRO A 189 -29.10 -11.86 -11.10
N ASP A 190 -28.99 -13.18 -11.25
CA ASP A 190 -29.49 -14.16 -10.29
C ASP A 190 -28.83 -13.95 -8.92
N VAL A 191 -29.56 -14.19 -7.82
CA VAL A 191 -29.06 -14.09 -6.44
C VAL A 191 -27.80 -14.94 -6.26
N ALA A 192 -27.73 -16.09 -6.93
CA ALA A 192 -26.55 -16.95 -6.92
C ALA A 192 -25.30 -16.27 -7.51
N VAL A 193 -25.45 -15.44 -8.54
CA VAL A 193 -24.35 -14.67 -9.16
C VAL A 193 -23.87 -13.59 -8.19
N VAL A 194 -24.79 -12.82 -7.60
CA VAL A 194 -24.45 -11.75 -6.65
C VAL A 194 -23.73 -12.31 -5.40
N ILE A 195 -24.14 -13.48 -4.91
CA ILE A 195 -23.45 -14.16 -3.80
C ILE A 195 -22.03 -14.62 -4.21
N ALA A 196 -21.86 -15.09 -5.44
CA ALA A 196 -20.53 -15.47 -5.95
C ALA A 196 -19.61 -14.25 -6.07
N ASP A 197 -20.14 -13.11 -6.53
CA ASP A 197 -19.40 -11.85 -6.60
C ASP A 197 -18.97 -11.38 -5.21
N LEU A 198 -19.87 -11.40 -4.22
CA LEU A 198 -19.53 -11.10 -2.83
C LEU A 198 -18.41 -12.01 -2.30
N ARG A 199 -18.46 -13.31 -2.59
CA ARG A 199 -17.42 -14.26 -2.19
C ARG A 199 -16.06 -13.88 -2.81
N ASN A 200 -16.04 -13.58 -4.10
CA ASN A 200 -14.82 -13.18 -4.80
C ASN A 200 -14.24 -11.89 -4.19
N GLU A 201 -15.07 -10.92 -3.83
CA GLU A 201 -14.63 -9.68 -3.18
C GLU A 201 -14.05 -9.95 -1.78
N ILE A 202 -14.68 -10.83 -0.99
CA ILE A 202 -14.15 -11.22 0.33
C ILE A 202 -12.80 -11.92 0.19
N GLU A 203 -12.67 -12.88 -0.73
CA GLU A 203 -11.42 -13.61 -0.97
C GLU A 203 -10.31 -12.68 -1.46
N SER A 204 -10.63 -11.76 -2.39
CA SER A 204 -9.73 -10.73 -2.89
C SER A 204 -9.24 -9.81 -1.75
N THR A 205 -10.15 -9.39 -0.88
CA THR A 205 -9.83 -8.54 0.29
C THR A 205 -8.96 -9.27 1.31
N ASN A 206 -9.29 -10.53 1.64
CA ASN A 206 -8.50 -11.35 2.55
C ASN A 206 -7.08 -11.60 2.00
N SER A 207 -6.95 -11.84 0.69
CA SER A 207 -5.66 -11.96 0.02
C SER A 207 -4.86 -10.67 0.08
N ALA A 208 -5.50 -9.52 -0.11
CA ALA A 208 -4.85 -8.21 -0.02
C ALA A 208 -4.38 -7.89 1.41
N LEU A 209 -5.18 -8.19 2.44
CA LEU A 209 -4.80 -8.08 3.86
C LEU A 209 -3.56 -8.94 4.16
N ALA A 210 -3.57 -10.21 3.76
CA ALA A 210 -2.43 -11.11 3.93
C ALA A 210 -1.18 -10.61 3.20
N ALA A 211 -1.33 -10.07 1.99
CA ALA A 211 -0.22 -9.52 1.21
C ALA A 211 0.41 -8.29 1.88
N VAL A 212 -0.40 -7.41 2.50
CA VAL A 212 0.10 -6.27 3.27
C VAL A 212 0.87 -6.73 4.50
N ALA A 213 0.32 -7.68 5.28
CA ALA A 213 1.00 -8.22 6.45
C ALA A 213 2.37 -8.83 6.07
N HIS A 214 2.42 -9.63 5.00
CA HIS A 214 3.65 -10.25 4.53
C HIS A 214 4.69 -9.24 4.04
N GLU A 215 4.27 -8.16 3.39
CA GLU A 215 5.19 -7.10 2.96
C GLU A 215 5.79 -6.34 4.14
N ILE A 216 4.98 -6.05 5.15
CA ILE A 216 5.46 -5.40 6.39
C ILE A 216 6.45 -6.31 7.11
N GLU A 217 6.14 -7.60 7.24
CA GLU A 217 7.04 -8.59 7.82
C GLU A 217 8.37 -8.70 7.05
N ALA A 218 8.31 -8.73 5.72
CA ALA A 218 9.49 -8.75 4.87
C ALA A 218 10.34 -7.48 5.06
N GLU A 219 9.73 -6.31 5.20
CA GLU A 219 10.44 -5.05 5.45
C GLU A 219 11.13 -5.04 6.82
N LEU A 220 10.41 -5.47 7.87
CA LEU A 220 10.97 -5.62 9.22
C LEU A 220 12.16 -6.59 9.24
N SER A 221 12.07 -7.69 8.50
CA SER A 221 13.14 -8.67 8.35
C SER A 221 14.35 -8.11 7.60
N ARG A 222 14.12 -7.35 6.52
CA ARG A 222 15.18 -6.66 5.77
C ARG A 222 15.92 -5.65 6.65
N ASP A 223 15.19 -4.86 7.43
CA ASP A 223 15.81 -3.88 8.33
C ASP A 223 16.56 -4.55 9.48
N ALA A 224 16.05 -5.65 10.04
CA ALA A 224 16.77 -6.44 11.04
C ALA A 224 18.08 -7.04 10.50
N ALA A 225 18.10 -7.49 9.24
CA ALA A 225 19.30 -7.98 8.58
C ALA A 225 20.33 -6.85 8.32
N ARG A 226 19.86 -5.64 7.97
CA ARG A 226 20.72 -4.46 7.79
C ARG A 226 21.35 -4.02 9.11
N ALA A 227 20.57 -3.96 10.19
CA ALA A 227 21.08 -3.61 11.51
C ALA A 227 22.22 -4.56 11.94
N ARG A 228 22.04 -5.87 11.78
CA ARG A 228 23.07 -6.88 12.08
C ARG A 228 24.36 -6.69 11.29
N LYS A 229 24.26 -6.37 9.98
CA LYS A 229 25.44 -6.09 9.13
C LYS A 229 26.18 -4.82 9.53
N THR A 230 25.51 -3.87 10.18
CA THR A 230 26.11 -2.59 10.58
C THR A 230 26.87 -2.72 11.90
N VAL A 231 26.45 -3.61 12.79
CA VAL A 231 27.12 -3.91 14.07
C VAL A 231 28.36 -4.79 13.89
N ALA A 232 28.42 -5.58 12.81
CA ALA A 232 29.55 -6.46 12.50
C ALA A 232 30.72 -5.77 11.76
N ARG A 233 30.63 -4.45 11.51
CA ARG A 233 31.66 -3.62 10.88
C ARG A 233 32.18 -2.60 11.88
#